data_AF-A0A2G5EJW2-F1
#
_entry.id   AF-A0A2G5EJW2-F1
#
_cell.length_a   1.000
_cell.length_b   1.000
_cell.length_c   1.000
_cell.angle_alpha   90.00
_cell.angle_beta   90.00
_cell.angle_gamma   90.00
#
_symmetry.space_group_name_H-M   'P 1'
#
loop_
_entity.id
_entity.type
_entity.pdbx_description
1 polymer ?
#
loop_
_entity_poly.entity_id
_entity_poly.type
_entity_poly.pdbx_seq_one_letter_code
_entity_poly.pdbx_strand_id
1 'polypeptide(L)'
;MAFRNKLSFFVFVLFVFLVSATFSLADEKEDLDQLLRKCKQQCRTQPGLDKQEHQKCERDCEEYVKVRQRQQEEGQGGKQGDGLQSDRYKDCVDFCYRWPKSAQLQHCLETCEQVAGAVIEKFLNTEEREDPQREYEKCQQGCQERRWSQERVRSCLKECDEHRKQREQEQGGRGGQEQGGQSEEKGRQGKGGQSEEEGQQGGRQEQGRQSEEDENPYLFHQQKFSSHIKSQQGKVQLLEKFNKRSDLLQGIENYRISYLEANPSTFAVPNHVNAETIFFVLSGQGTITLLQENNRETHNLERGDIIMVRAGTILSFVNRDNKEKLRVASLLQPDNVPGDVKAFVGAGGRDPESYYNTFSNEILEAAFNVKGDQLRKLFEGQNKGVFLKASQEQIKALSRDESSEHGTGGPWPFVHGKSQSNKPYNMFNKERLSQSNQYGKFYVVSQDDYKMLQELDVQLSYANITKGAMIGPYYNSRSTKIAMVVNGNGEKGQRGSTSTYQKMSGRISRGDVYVTPAGHPFVAVASNDENLEVVMFEINARYNHRYQLAGKNNILKQLEKEAKELSFNVPAKQVEEILNKQQGSLFYPGPKQQQQQQGGHADA
;
A
#
# COMPACT_ATOMS: atom_id res chain seq x y z
N MET A 1 15.01 -45.09 59.32
CA MET A 1 15.68 -43.79 59.57
C MET A 1 15.94 -43.07 58.24
N ALA A 2 14.95 -42.37 57.68
CA ALA A 2 15.17 -41.50 56.51
C ALA A 2 14.05 -40.46 56.37
N PHE A 3 13.80 -39.67 57.42
CA PHE A 3 12.79 -38.59 57.37
C PHE A 3 13.27 -37.28 58.04
N ARG A 4 14.59 -37.09 58.19
CA ARG A 4 15.17 -35.86 58.79
C ARG A 4 15.98 -34.97 57.83
N ASN A 5 15.91 -35.21 56.52
CA ASN A 5 16.59 -34.35 55.52
C ASN A 5 15.65 -33.61 54.54
N LYS A 6 14.33 -33.84 54.56
CA LYS A 6 13.40 -33.15 53.64
C LYS A 6 12.85 -31.83 54.17
N LEU A 7 12.77 -31.67 55.50
CA LEU A 7 12.25 -30.43 56.09
C LEU A 7 13.26 -29.26 55.98
N SER A 8 14.57 -29.55 56.07
CA SER A 8 15.61 -28.52 55.90
C SER A 8 15.76 -28.03 54.46
N PHE A 9 15.50 -28.88 53.46
CA PHE A 9 15.58 -28.51 52.05
C PHE A 9 14.36 -27.69 51.61
N PHE A 10 13.16 -28.05 52.08
CA PHE A 10 11.95 -27.28 51.76
C PHE A 10 11.96 -25.88 52.40
N VAL A 11 12.49 -25.74 53.62
CA VAL A 11 12.65 -24.43 54.25
C VAL A 11 13.71 -23.59 53.54
N PHE A 12 14.79 -24.20 53.04
CA PHE A 12 15.83 -23.49 52.27
C PHE A 12 15.32 -23.07 50.88
N VAL A 13 14.53 -23.91 50.19
CA VAL A 13 13.91 -23.56 48.90
C VAL A 13 12.84 -22.48 49.07
N LEU A 14 12.03 -22.51 50.14
CA LEU A 14 11.10 -21.44 50.46
C LEU A 14 11.80 -20.13 50.82
N PHE A 15 12.95 -20.18 51.49
CA PHE A 15 13.73 -18.97 51.79
C PHE A 15 14.40 -18.40 50.54
N VAL A 16 14.89 -19.24 49.62
CA VAL A 16 15.43 -18.80 48.32
C VAL A 16 14.32 -18.26 47.41
N PHE A 17 13.11 -18.83 47.45
CA PHE A 17 11.94 -18.32 46.71
C PHE A 17 11.36 -17.04 47.31
N LEU A 18 11.37 -16.88 48.64
CA LEU A 18 10.95 -15.63 49.28
C LEU A 18 11.99 -14.52 49.06
N VAL A 19 13.29 -14.84 49.08
CA VAL A 19 14.35 -13.88 48.73
C VAL A 19 14.31 -13.55 47.23
N SER A 20 14.04 -14.50 46.32
CA SER A 20 13.93 -14.21 44.88
C SER A 20 12.65 -13.45 44.51
N ALA A 21 11.52 -13.72 45.17
CA ALA A 21 10.29 -12.95 44.97
C ALA A 21 10.40 -11.53 45.53
N THR A 22 11.18 -11.31 46.59
CA THR A 22 11.50 -9.94 47.04
C THR A 22 12.55 -9.25 46.15
N PHE A 23 13.47 -9.99 45.52
CA PHE A 23 14.45 -9.41 44.60
C PHE A 23 13.80 -8.94 43.29
N SER A 24 12.81 -9.66 42.75
CA SER A 24 12.13 -9.25 41.51
C SER A 24 11.23 -8.01 41.66
N LEU A 25 10.59 -7.80 42.81
CA LEU A 25 9.80 -6.58 43.06
C LEU A 25 10.67 -5.39 43.52
N ALA A 26 11.83 -5.66 44.12
CA ALA A 26 12.76 -4.61 44.52
C ALA A 26 13.47 -3.96 43.33
N ASP A 27 13.92 -4.76 42.34
CA ASP A 27 14.63 -4.26 41.14
C ASP A 27 13.71 -3.36 40.26
N GLU A 28 12.43 -3.70 40.10
CA GLU A 28 11.48 -2.91 39.28
C GLU A 28 11.05 -1.60 39.94
N LYS A 29 10.88 -1.59 41.27
CA LYS A 29 10.55 -0.38 42.02
C LYS A 29 11.75 0.57 42.06
N GLU A 30 12.96 0.03 42.10
CA GLU A 30 14.21 0.78 42.05
C GLU A 30 14.41 1.47 40.68
N ASP A 31 13.98 0.84 39.57
CA ASP A 31 14.04 1.41 38.22
C ASP A 31 13.04 2.58 38.02
N LEU A 32 11.83 2.48 38.56
CA LEU A 32 10.82 3.54 38.45
C LEU A 32 11.16 4.77 39.31
N ASP A 33 11.71 4.56 40.50
CA ASP A 33 12.24 5.64 41.34
C ASP A 33 13.47 6.30 40.69
N GLN A 34 14.33 5.52 40.03
CA GLN A 34 15.45 6.08 39.27
C GLN A 34 14.98 6.94 38.08
N LEU A 35 13.90 6.52 37.40
CA LEU A 35 13.26 7.26 36.33
C LEU A 35 12.68 8.59 36.84
N LEU A 36 11.97 8.58 37.98
CA LEU A 36 11.42 9.77 38.61
C LEU A 36 12.53 10.78 38.96
N ARG A 37 13.64 10.29 39.52
CA ARG A 37 14.79 11.14 39.89
C ARG A 37 15.43 11.78 38.65
N LYS A 38 15.64 11.03 37.58
CA LYS A 38 16.19 11.55 36.31
C LYS A 38 15.26 12.61 35.70
N CYS A 39 13.95 12.36 35.67
CA CYS A 39 12.95 13.30 35.16
C CYS A 39 12.95 14.63 35.94
N LYS A 40 12.88 14.56 37.27
CA LYS A 40 12.93 15.76 38.12
C LYS A 40 14.25 16.52 38.01
N GLN A 41 15.37 15.80 37.89
CA GLN A 41 16.67 16.42 37.69
C GLN A 41 16.73 17.18 36.37
N GLN A 42 16.17 16.62 35.29
CA GLN A 42 16.07 17.31 34.00
C GLN A 42 15.21 18.58 34.11
N CYS A 43 14.05 18.53 34.77
CA CYS A 43 13.23 19.72 35.04
C CYS A 43 14.04 20.82 35.76
N ARG A 44 14.83 20.46 36.78
CA ARG A 44 15.63 21.43 37.57
C ARG A 44 16.79 22.07 36.81
N THR A 45 17.37 21.34 35.86
CA THR A 45 18.53 21.82 35.09
C THR A 45 18.16 22.59 33.84
N GLN A 46 16.87 22.72 33.54
CA GLN A 46 16.40 23.31 32.29
C GLN A 46 16.37 24.85 32.39
N PRO A 47 17.20 25.56 31.59
CA PRO A 47 17.28 27.01 31.65
C PRO A 47 16.04 27.66 31.03
N GLY A 48 15.52 28.71 31.67
CA GLY A 48 14.42 29.53 31.16
C GLY A 48 13.04 29.25 31.73
N LEU A 49 12.90 28.29 32.66
CA LEU A 49 11.65 28.03 33.38
C LEU A 49 11.54 28.92 34.64
N ASP A 50 10.35 29.44 34.93
CA ASP A 50 10.07 30.11 36.20
C ASP A 50 9.80 29.11 37.34
N LYS A 51 9.63 29.61 38.57
CA LYS A 51 9.47 28.75 39.76
C LYS A 51 8.17 27.93 39.74
N GLN A 52 7.09 28.47 39.17
CA GLN A 52 5.81 27.76 39.04
C GLN A 52 5.88 26.70 37.93
N GLU A 53 6.58 27.00 36.85
CA GLU A 53 6.78 26.07 35.74
C GLU A 53 7.68 24.89 36.13
N HIS A 54 8.73 25.13 36.93
CA HIS A 54 9.54 24.05 37.52
C HIS A 54 8.69 23.14 38.43
N GLN A 55 7.84 23.72 39.28
CA GLN A 55 6.96 22.95 40.15
C GLN A 55 5.87 22.19 39.39
N LYS A 56 5.41 22.70 38.25
CA LYS A 56 4.51 21.98 37.35
C LYS A 56 5.22 20.80 36.70
N CYS A 57 6.40 21.03 36.10
CA CYS A 57 7.23 19.98 35.49
C CYS A 57 7.53 18.83 36.47
N GLU A 58 7.89 19.14 37.72
CA GLU A 58 8.15 18.11 38.72
C GLU A 58 6.90 17.31 39.13
N ARG A 59 5.72 17.94 39.16
CA ARG A 59 4.45 17.26 39.44
C ARG A 59 4.05 16.34 38.29
N ASP A 60 4.26 16.77 37.06
CA ASP A 60 3.96 15.99 35.86
C ASP A 60 4.86 14.72 35.80
N CYS A 61 6.12 14.81 36.23
CA CYS A 61 7.00 13.64 36.40
C CYS A 61 6.45 12.63 37.44
N GLU A 62 5.90 13.10 38.56
CA GLU A 62 5.30 12.22 39.58
C GLU A 62 4.03 11.54 39.09
N GLU A 63 3.21 12.25 38.31
CA GLU A 63 1.98 11.73 37.74
C GLU A 63 2.25 10.65 36.68
N TYR A 64 3.23 10.89 35.80
CA TYR A 64 3.71 9.92 34.82
C TYR A 64 4.12 8.59 35.46
N VAL A 65 4.88 8.65 36.56
CA VAL A 65 5.32 7.47 37.30
C VAL A 65 4.14 6.75 37.98
N LYS A 66 3.19 7.50 38.55
CA LYS A 66 1.97 6.92 39.16
C LYS A 66 1.09 6.18 38.14
N VAL A 67 0.95 6.71 36.93
CA VAL A 67 0.17 6.06 35.86
C VAL A 67 0.84 4.76 35.42
N ARG A 68 2.16 4.80 35.21
CA ARG A 68 2.94 3.61 34.82
C ARG A 68 2.89 2.51 35.88
N GLN A 69 2.90 2.88 37.15
CA GLN A 69 2.76 1.95 38.27
C GLN A 69 1.38 1.28 38.31
N ARG A 70 0.29 2.03 38.07
CA ARG A 70 -1.07 1.44 37.98
C ARG A 70 -1.22 0.46 36.80
N GLN A 71 -0.60 0.77 35.65
CA GLN A 71 -0.65 -0.10 34.48
C GLN A 71 0.14 -1.41 34.66
N GLN A 72 1.20 -1.41 35.48
CA GLN A 72 1.91 -2.63 35.85
C GLN A 72 1.08 -3.50 36.82
N GLU A 73 0.32 -2.88 37.72
CA GLU A 73 -0.60 -3.57 38.63
C GLU A 73 -1.80 -4.19 37.87
N GLU A 74 -2.29 -3.52 36.83
CA GLU A 74 -3.38 -4.02 35.96
C GLU A 74 -2.94 -5.14 35.00
N GLY A 75 -1.65 -5.19 34.60
CA GLY A 75 -1.09 -6.20 33.71
C GLY A 75 -0.94 -7.61 34.29
N GLN A 76 -1.11 -7.80 35.61
CA GLN A 76 -1.06 -9.12 36.27
C GLN A 76 -2.45 -9.74 36.52
N GLY A 77 -3.54 -9.04 36.21
CA GLY A 77 -4.92 -9.53 36.32
C GLY A 77 -5.52 -9.87 34.96
N GLY A 78 -5.46 -11.14 34.56
CA GLY A 78 -5.91 -11.58 33.24
C GLY A 78 -7.38 -11.27 32.92
N LYS A 79 -7.61 -10.62 31.76
CA LYS A 79 -8.71 -10.84 30.81
C LYS A 79 -8.24 -10.46 29.40
N GLN A 80 -8.41 -11.39 28.46
CA GLN A 80 -8.04 -11.24 27.05
C GLN A 80 -9.10 -10.42 26.31
N GLY A 81 -8.73 -9.20 25.95
CA GLY A 81 -9.47 -8.24 25.14
C GLY A 81 -8.78 -6.88 25.29
N ASP A 82 -8.59 -6.12 24.21
CA ASP A 82 -8.01 -4.75 24.19
C ASP A 82 -6.48 -4.56 24.14
N GLY A 83 -5.70 -5.58 23.79
CA GLY A 83 -4.23 -5.43 23.63
C GLY A 83 -3.77 -4.50 22.49
N LEU A 84 -4.57 -4.26 21.45
CA LEU A 84 -4.11 -3.54 20.24
C LEU A 84 -4.21 -2.01 20.32
N GLN A 85 -5.05 -1.49 21.24
CA GLN A 85 -5.32 -0.05 21.37
C GLN A 85 -4.42 0.62 22.42
N SER A 86 -4.10 -0.11 23.49
CA SER A 86 -3.12 0.30 24.50
C SER A 86 -1.74 0.54 23.88
N ASP A 87 -1.30 -0.32 22.95
CA ASP A 87 0.03 -0.23 22.33
C ASP A 87 0.18 1.01 21.42
N ARG A 88 -0.87 1.41 20.70
CA ARG A 88 -0.83 2.62 19.85
C ARG A 88 -0.81 3.92 20.64
N TYR A 89 -1.56 3.99 21.75
CA TYR A 89 -1.52 5.13 22.64
C TYR A 89 -0.15 5.23 23.33
N LYS A 90 0.38 4.08 23.78
CA LYS A 90 1.72 3.95 24.35
C LYS A 90 2.81 4.43 23.38
N ASP A 91 2.76 4.02 22.11
CA ASP A 91 3.71 4.47 21.09
C ASP A 91 3.60 5.98 20.81
N CYS A 92 2.39 6.55 20.84
CA CYS A 92 2.15 8.00 20.66
C CYS A 92 2.73 8.82 21.83
N VAL A 93 2.48 8.37 23.06
CA VAL A 93 2.97 9.02 24.27
C VAL A 93 4.50 8.92 24.36
N ASP A 94 5.06 7.74 24.09
CA ASP A 94 6.52 7.53 24.05
C ASP A 94 7.20 8.41 22.98
N PHE A 95 6.52 8.66 21.87
CA PHE A 95 6.98 9.58 20.82
C PHE A 95 6.99 11.04 21.30
N CYS A 96 5.93 11.50 21.97
CA CYS A 96 5.87 12.86 22.52
C CYS A 96 7.00 13.13 23.53
N TYR A 97 7.33 12.15 24.38
CA TYR A 97 8.41 12.29 25.37
C TYR A 97 9.84 12.19 24.78
N ARG A 98 10.01 11.68 23.55
CA ARG A 98 11.31 11.63 22.86
C ARG A 98 11.67 12.91 22.09
N TRP A 99 10.72 13.83 21.89
CA TRP A 99 10.95 15.02 21.07
C TRP A 99 11.58 16.18 21.88
N PRO A 100 12.74 16.73 21.47
CA PRO A 100 13.37 17.83 22.19
C PRO A 100 12.81 19.18 21.73
N LYS A 101 11.72 19.64 22.36
CA LYS A 101 11.27 21.05 22.48
C LYS A 101 10.03 21.10 23.39
N SER A 102 10.22 21.50 24.65
CA SER A 102 9.21 21.45 25.74
C SER A 102 7.96 22.32 25.52
N ALA A 103 8.01 23.31 24.62
CA ALA A 103 6.89 24.22 24.39
C ALA A 103 5.65 23.59 23.70
N GLN A 104 5.75 22.36 23.19
CA GLN A 104 4.64 21.67 22.50
C GLN A 104 4.27 20.30 23.09
N LEU A 105 4.92 19.88 24.19
CA LEU A 105 4.67 18.57 24.80
C LEU A 105 3.21 18.42 25.22
N GLN A 106 2.64 19.45 25.82
CA GLN A 106 1.25 19.42 26.31
C GLN A 106 0.24 19.30 25.15
N HIS A 107 0.48 19.99 24.03
CA HIS A 107 -0.32 19.89 22.82
C HIS A 107 -0.19 18.51 22.13
N CYS A 108 1.01 17.91 22.17
CA CYS A 108 1.27 16.56 21.66
C CYS A 108 0.49 15.50 22.46
N LEU A 109 0.52 15.59 23.80
CA LEU A 109 -0.20 14.67 24.68
C LEU A 109 -1.72 14.82 24.54
N GLU A 110 -2.24 16.04 24.46
CA GLU A 110 -3.67 16.29 24.17
C GLU A 110 -4.10 15.69 22.83
N THR A 111 -3.22 15.72 21.82
CA THR A 111 -3.50 15.11 20.51
C THR A 111 -3.53 13.58 20.61
N CYS A 112 -2.64 12.96 21.39
CA CYS A 112 -2.68 11.51 21.64
C CYS A 112 -3.97 11.09 22.36
N GLU A 113 -4.45 11.88 23.34
CA GLU A 113 -5.71 11.63 24.04
C GLU A 113 -6.94 11.83 23.14
N GLN A 114 -6.95 12.84 22.26
CA GLN A 114 -8.04 13.06 21.31
C GLN A 114 -8.17 11.92 20.30
N VAL A 115 -7.05 11.36 19.84
CA VAL A 115 -7.05 10.20 18.93
C VAL A 115 -7.50 8.93 19.65
N ALA A 116 -7.17 8.76 20.93
CA ALA A 116 -7.70 7.65 21.74
C ALA A 116 -9.20 7.82 22.03
N GLY A 117 -9.65 9.03 22.38
CA GLY A 117 -11.04 9.37 22.69
C GLY A 117 -11.98 9.24 21.49
N ALA A 118 -11.55 9.68 20.29
CA ALA A 118 -12.35 9.58 19.05
C ALA A 118 -12.59 8.12 18.60
N VAL A 119 -11.81 7.17 19.09
CA VAL A 119 -11.99 5.74 18.81
C VAL A 119 -12.88 5.06 19.86
N ILE A 120 -12.82 5.52 21.12
CA ILE A 120 -13.72 5.06 22.20
C ILE A 120 -15.18 5.50 21.93
N GLU A 121 -15.37 6.73 21.42
CA GLU A 121 -16.71 7.24 21.08
C GLU A 121 -17.35 6.49 19.89
N LYS A 122 -16.52 5.88 19.03
CA LYS A 122 -16.95 5.06 17.89
C LYS A 122 -17.22 3.59 18.26
N PHE A 123 -16.64 3.11 19.37
CA PHE A 123 -16.80 1.72 19.83
C PHE A 123 -17.94 1.54 20.84
N LEU A 124 -18.24 2.56 21.66
CA LEU A 124 -19.30 2.47 22.68
C LEU A 124 -20.73 2.65 22.12
N ASN A 125 -20.90 2.97 20.83
CA ASN A 125 -22.21 3.20 20.19
C ASN A 125 -22.63 2.12 19.18
N THR A 126 -22.17 0.87 19.34
CA THR A 126 -22.69 -0.24 18.52
C THR A 126 -23.01 -1.45 19.36
N GLU A 127 -24.09 -1.36 20.15
CA GLU A 127 -24.89 -2.52 20.55
C GLU A 127 -26.30 -2.11 21.02
N GLU A 128 -27.09 -1.48 20.14
CA GLU A 128 -28.55 -1.57 20.20
C GLU A 128 -29.08 -1.85 18.79
N ARG A 129 -29.73 -3.00 18.59
CA ARG A 129 -30.56 -3.22 17.41
C ARG A 129 -31.72 -2.22 17.48
N GLU A 130 -31.69 -1.18 16.66
CA GLU A 130 -32.82 -0.23 16.59
C GLU A 130 -34.10 -0.97 16.17
N ASP A 131 -35.14 -0.80 16.97
CA ASP A 131 -36.50 -1.32 16.74
C ASP A 131 -37.05 -0.75 15.41
N PRO A 132 -37.44 -1.60 14.43
CA PRO A 132 -38.00 -1.17 13.16
C PRO A 132 -39.18 -0.19 13.29
N GLN A 133 -39.93 -0.27 14.39
CA GLN A 133 -41.02 0.64 14.66
C GLN A 133 -40.54 2.06 14.99
N ARG A 134 -39.45 2.19 15.75
CA ARG A 134 -38.82 3.49 16.07
C ARG A 134 -38.19 4.16 14.84
N GLU A 135 -37.60 3.39 13.94
CA GLU A 135 -37.08 3.91 12.67
C GLU A 135 -38.20 4.44 11.77
N TYR A 136 -39.33 3.72 11.72
CA TYR A 136 -40.51 4.17 10.99
C TYR A 136 -41.06 5.50 11.53
N GLU A 137 -41.12 5.66 12.86
CA GLU A 137 -41.56 6.91 13.49
C GLU A 137 -40.65 8.10 13.16
N LYS A 138 -39.32 7.90 13.17
CA LYS A 138 -38.33 8.92 12.75
C LYS A 138 -38.48 9.27 11.26
N CYS A 139 -38.68 8.27 10.40
CA CYS A 139 -38.90 8.46 8.96
C CYS A 139 -40.18 9.27 8.69
N GLN A 140 -41.26 8.96 9.41
CA GLN A 140 -42.53 9.65 9.30
C GLN A 140 -42.42 11.13 9.71
N GLN A 141 -41.70 11.43 10.81
CA GLN A 141 -41.44 12.81 11.22
C GLN A 141 -40.65 13.57 10.13
N GLY A 142 -39.61 12.95 9.56
CA GLY A 142 -38.82 13.55 8.48
C GLY A 142 -39.62 13.84 7.20
N CYS A 143 -40.63 13.02 6.88
CA CYS A 143 -41.53 13.27 5.76
C CYS A 143 -42.48 14.46 6.02
N GLN A 144 -42.83 14.74 7.28
CA GLN A 144 -43.79 15.78 7.66
C GLN A 144 -43.14 17.15 7.91
N GLU A 145 -41.87 17.20 8.32
CA GLU A 145 -41.15 18.45 8.61
C GLU A 145 -40.73 19.25 7.36
N ARG A 146 -40.79 18.64 6.18
CA ARG A 146 -40.38 19.30 4.93
C ARG A 146 -41.58 19.98 4.25
N ARG A 147 -41.40 21.22 3.74
CA ARG A 147 -42.40 21.95 2.92
C ARG A 147 -42.59 21.29 1.54
N TRP A 148 -43.09 20.07 1.51
CA TRP A 148 -43.37 19.30 0.31
C TRP A 148 -44.87 19.31 -0.02
N SER A 149 -45.20 19.12 -1.31
CA SER A 149 -46.59 18.97 -1.72
C SER A 149 -47.22 17.72 -1.07
N GLN A 150 -48.54 17.74 -0.85
CA GLN A 150 -49.23 16.62 -0.19
C GLN A 150 -48.99 15.27 -0.88
N GLU A 151 -48.88 15.26 -2.21
CA GLU A 151 -48.56 14.08 -3.01
C GLU A 151 -47.16 13.52 -2.71
N ARG A 152 -46.16 14.39 -2.54
CA ARG A 152 -44.80 13.99 -2.20
C ARG A 152 -44.67 13.48 -0.77
N VAL A 153 -45.39 14.10 0.17
CA VAL A 153 -45.46 13.60 1.55
C VAL A 153 -46.09 12.20 1.56
N ARG A 154 -47.15 11.98 0.77
CA ARG A 154 -47.79 10.66 0.65
C ARG A 154 -46.88 9.58 0.04
N SER A 155 -46.06 9.94 -0.95
CA SER A 155 -45.06 9.03 -1.53
C SER A 155 -43.97 8.67 -0.51
N CYS A 156 -43.45 9.65 0.21
CA CYS A 156 -42.43 9.48 1.26
C CYS A 156 -42.92 8.54 2.37
N LEU A 157 -44.15 8.73 2.86
CA LEU A 157 -44.74 7.87 3.89
C LEU A 157 -44.93 6.43 3.41
N LYS A 158 -45.17 6.23 2.11
CA LYS A 158 -45.28 4.88 1.52
C LYS A 158 -43.92 4.18 1.47
N GLU A 159 -42.87 4.89 1.11
CA GLU A 159 -41.49 4.37 1.14
C GLU A 159 -41.05 4.02 2.57
N CYS A 160 -41.38 4.86 3.57
CA CYS A 160 -41.11 4.54 4.98
C CYS A 160 -41.79 3.22 5.42
N ASP A 161 -43.05 2.97 5.00
CA ASP A 161 -43.77 1.75 5.38
C ASP A 161 -43.25 0.51 4.64
N GLU A 162 -42.84 0.64 3.37
CA GLU A 162 -42.19 -0.44 2.62
C GLU A 162 -40.84 -0.82 3.24
N HIS A 163 -40.04 0.16 3.66
CA HIS A 163 -38.77 -0.07 4.35
C HIS A 163 -38.96 -0.75 5.72
N ARG A 164 -39.98 -0.34 6.50
CA ARG A 164 -40.32 -1.01 7.77
C ARG A 164 -40.69 -2.47 7.53
N LYS A 165 -41.53 -2.77 6.54
CA LYS A 165 -41.94 -4.14 6.21
C LYS A 165 -40.77 -5.02 5.77
N GLN A 166 -39.82 -4.48 5.00
CA GLN A 166 -38.60 -5.20 4.64
C GLN A 166 -37.77 -5.55 5.88
N ARG A 167 -37.56 -4.58 6.77
CA ARG A 167 -36.80 -4.78 8.03
C ARG A 167 -37.48 -5.80 8.95
N GLU A 168 -38.80 -5.79 9.04
CA GLU A 168 -39.58 -6.79 9.79
C GLU A 168 -39.46 -8.19 9.18
N GLN A 169 -39.42 -8.32 7.85
CA GLN A 169 -39.20 -9.60 7.17
C GLN A 169 -37.77 -10.12 7.33
N GLU A 170 -36.76 -9.25 7.27
CA GLU A 170 -35.36 -9.61 7.51
C GLU A 170 -35.12 -10.09 8.95
N GLN A 171 -35.87 -9.53 9.91
CA GLN A 171 -35.81 -9.96 11.31
C GLN A 171 -36.68 -11.20 11.60
N GLY A 172 -37.81 -11.37 10.90
CA GLY A 172 -38.73 -12.51 11.05
C GLY A 172 -38.35 -13.78 10.26
N GLY A 173 -37.53 -13.67 9.21
CA GLY A 173 -37.15 -14.79 8.33
C GLY A 173 -36.16 -15.81 8.92
N ARG A 174 -35.78 -15.69 10.20
CA ARG A 174 -34.84 -16.58 10.89
C ARG A 174 -35.46 -17.53 11.91
N GLY A 175 -36.79 -17.61 12.00
CA GLY A 175 -37.47 -18.52 12.93
C GLY A 175 -38.72 -19.17 12.34
N GLY A 176 -38.57 -20.33 11.69
CA GLY A 176 -39.71 -21.19 11.39
C GLY A 176 -39.51 -22.14 10.21
N GLN A 177 -38.83 -23.28 10.44
CA GLN A 177 -39.15 -24.52 9.74
C GLN A 177 -38.52 -25.74 10.44
N GLU A 178 -39.16 -26.18 11.52
CA GLU A 178 -39.21 -27.60 11.86
C GLU A 178 -40.68 -27.98 12.09
N GLN A 179 -41.22 -28.70 11.11
CA GLN A 179 -42.04 -29.91 11.21
C GLN A 179 -43.18 -29.95 10.19
N GLY A 180 -43.14 -31.00 9.38
CA GLY A 180 -44.34 -31.75 8.99
C GLY A 180 -44.84 -31.54 7.57
N GLY A 181 -44.72 -32.60 6.77
CA GLY A 181 -45.82 -32.99 5.87
C GLY A 181 -45.54 -32.90 4.38
N GLN A 182 -45.26 -34.07 3.82
CA GLN A 182 -45.89 -34.59 2.60
C GLN A 182 -45.66 -33.85 1.27
N SER A 183 -44.80 -34.48 0.46
CA SER A 183 -45.11 -34.95 -0.90
C SER A 183 -46.12 -34.14 -1.70
N GLU A 184 -45.66 -33.51 -2.78
CA GLU A 184 -46.37 -33.62 -4.06
C GLU A 184 -45.44 -33.44 -5.26
N GLU A 185 -45.40 -34.53 -6.00
CA GLU A 185 -44.78 -34.80 -7.27
C GLU A 185 -45.58 -34.12 -8.39
N LYS A 186 -44.97 -33.23 -9.19
CA LYS A 186 -45.46 -32.94 -10.54
C LYS A 186 -44.29 -32.86 -11.51
N GLY A 187 -44.11 -33.97 -12.22
CA GLY A 187 -43.24 -34.06 -13.36
C GLY A 187 -43.73 -33.25 -14.55
N ARG A 188 -42.78 -32.96 -15.44
CA ARG A 188 -43.08 -32.86 -16.86
C ARG A 188 -41.89 -33.39 -17.65
N GLN A 189 -42.03 -34.64 -18.08
CA GLN A 189 -41.28 -35.21 -19.20
C GLN A 189 -41.62 -34.46 -20.48
N GLY A 190 -40.62 -34.34 -21.38
CA GLY A 190 -40.83 -33.77 -22.70
C GLY A 190 -39.60 -33.85 -23.62
N LYS A 191 -39.22 -35.09 -23.96
CA LYS A 191 -38.60 -35.55 -25.22
C LYS A 191 -37.66 -34.62 -26.02
N GLY A 192 -36.42 -35.12 -26.12
CA GLY A 192 -35.67 -35.39 -27.35
C GLY A 192 -35.98 -34.62 -28.63
N GLY A 193 -34.96 -33.90 -29.11
CA GLY A 193 -34.80 -33.47 -30.49
C GLY A 193 -33.33 -33.15 -30.73
N GLN A 194 -32.61 -34.08 -31.36
CA GLN A 194 -31.32 -33.80 -32.00
C GLN A 194 -31.59 -33.06 -33.31
N SER A 195 -31.04 -31.87 -33.47
CA SER A 195 -30.69 -31.30 -34.78
C SER A 195 -29.77 -30.10 -34.57
N GLU A 196 -28.49 -30.30 -34.88
CA GLU A 196 -27.61 -29.42 -35.65
C GLU A 196 -27.83 -27.90 -35.52
N GLU A 197 -27.09 -27.26 -34.60
CA GLU A 197 -26.61 -25.88 -34.77
C GLU A 197 -25.16 -25.79 -34.23
N GLU A 198 -24.23 -26.35 -35.00
CA GLU A 198 -22.82 -25.98 -34.91
C GLU A 198 -22.67 -24.59 -35.55
N GLY A 199 -22.38 -23.58 -34.72
CA GLY A 199 -22.04 -22.26 -35.26
C GLY A 199 -22.37 -21.05 -34.38
N GLN A 200 -22.45 -21.15 -33.05
CA GLN A 200 -22.64 -19.95 -32.21
C GLN A 200 -22.25 -20.10 -30.73
N GLN A 201 -21.28 -20.96 -30.38
CA GLN A 201 -20.79 -21.10 -28.99
C GLN A 201 -19.49 -20.34 -28.68
N GLY A 202 -18.80 -19.78 -29.67
CA GLY A 202 -17.57 -18.99 -29.45
C GLY A 202 -17.80 -17.62 -28.79
N GLY A 203 -18.87 -16.90 -29.18
CA GLY A 203 -19.10 -15.53 -28.72
C GLY A 203 -19.67 -15.41 -27.30
N ARG A 204 -20.47 -16.40 -26.85
CA ARG A 204 -21.15 -16.34 -25.54
C ARG A 204 -20.23 -16.71 -24.38
N GLN A 205 -19.22 -17.56 -24.61
CA GLN A 205 -18.19 -17.89 -23.62
C GLN A 205 -17.13 -16.78 -23.46
N GLU A 206 -16.82 -16.03 -24.51
CA GLU A 206 -15.93 -14.85 -24.41
C GLU A 206 -16.62 -13.66 -23.73
N GLN A 207 -17.90 -13.40 -24.05
CA GLN A 207 -18.67 -12.33 -23.40
C GLN A 207 -18.93 -12.62 -21.91
N GLY A 208 -19.23 -13.86 -21.53
CA GLY A 208 -19.37 -14.26 -20.11
C GLY A 208 -18.06 -14.25 -19.32
N ARG A 209 -16.92 -14.50 -19.98
CA ARG A 209 -15.59 -14.40 -19.34
C ARG A 209 -15.11 -12.96 -19.17
N GLN A 210 -15.42 -12.08 -20.13
CA GLN A 210 -15.14 -10.64 -19.98
C GLN A 210 -15.96 -10.02 -18.84
N SER A 211 -17.22 -10.43 -18.64
CA SER A 211 -18.03 -9.93 -17.52
C SER A 211 -17.49 -10.36 -16.14
N GLU A 212 -16.96 -11.58 -15.99
CA GLU A 212 -16.34 -12.05 -14.74
C GLU A 212 -14.97 -11.38 -14.46
N GLU A 213 -14.20 -11.03 -15.49
CA GLU A 213 -12.92 -10.32 -15.32
C GLU A 213 -13.11 -8.84 -14.95
N ASP A 214 -14.14 -8.17 -15.47
CA ASP A 214 -14.50 -6.79 -15.08
C ASP A 214 -15.02 -6.71 -13.61
N GLU A 215 -15.56 -7.81 -13.08
CA GLU A 215 -15.96 -7.94 -11.66
C GLU A 215 -14.77 -8.12 -10.71
N ASN A 216 -13.56 -8.45 -11.18
CA ASN A 216 -12.41 -8.64 -10.31
C ASN A 216 -11.87 -7.28 -9.80
N PRO A 217 -12.09 -6.90 -8.53
CA PRO A 217 -11.72 -5.58 -8.03
C PRO A 217 -10.20 -5.40 -7.95
N TYR A 218 -9.45 -6.48 -8.04
CA TYR A 218 -7.99 -6.52 -7.93
C TYR A 218 -7.27 -6.57 -9.28
N LEU A 219 -7.98 -6.51 -10.41
CA LEU A 219 -7.41 -6.51 -11.74
C LEU A 219 -7.89 -5.28 -12.52
N PHE A 220 -6.95 -4.50 -13.02
CA PHE A 220 -7.20 -3.29 -13.79
C PHE A 220 -6.52 -3.45 -15.14
N HIS A 221 -7.31 -3.67 -16.17
CA HIS A 221 -6.78 -3.77 -17.52
C HIS A 221 -6.26 -2.42 -18.03
N GLN A 222 -5.37 -2.45 -19.01
CA GLN A 222 -4.76 -1.26 -19.60
C GLN A 222 -5.78 -0.16 -19.99
N GLN A 223 -7.00 -0.52 -20.38
CA GLN A 223 -8.07 0.42 -20.77
C GLN A 223 -8.57 1.27 -19.60
N LYS A 224 -8.33 0.87 -18.34
CA LYS A 224 -8.66 1.66 -17.15
C LYS A 224 -7.67 2.80 -16.89
N PHE A 225 -6.62 2.93 -17.71
CA PHE A 225 -5.74 4.10 -17.72
C PHE A 225 -6.36 5.23 -18.54
N SER A 226 -6.69 6.33 -17.88
CA SER A 226 -7.12 7.56 -18.54
C SER A 226 -5.92 8.43 -18.92
N SER A 227 -5.94 9.02 -20.12
CA SER A 227 -4.88 9.95 -20.55
C SER A 227 -5.09 11.30 -19.87
N HIS A 228 -4.26 11.64 -18.90
CA HIS A 228 -4.30 12.95 -18.23
C HIS A 228 -3.54 14.00 -19.03
N ILE A 229 -2.49 13.58 -19.74
CA ILE A 229 -1.68 14.44 -20.59
C ILE A 229 -1.42 13.68 -21.89
N LYS A 230 -1.70 14.28 -23.04
CA LYS A 230 -1.44 13.68 -24.35
C LYS A 230 -1.02 14.75 -25.35
N SER A 231 0.08 14.53 -26.04
CA SER A 231 0.47 15.28 -27.23
C SER A 231 0.91 14.32 -28.34
N GLN A 232 1.35 14.85 -29.48
CA GLN A 232 1.90 14.04 -30.57
C GLN A 232 3.19 13.30 -30.18
N GLN A 233 3.97 13.85 -29.24
CA GLN A 233 5.30 13.33 -28.89
C GLN A 233 5.31 12.46 -27.63
N GLY A 234 4.21 12.37 -26.90
CA GLY A 234 4.15 11.56 -25.71
C GLY A 234 2.81 11.62 -24.99
N LYS A 235 2.71 10.82 -23.95
CA LYS A 235 1.52 10.73 -23.10
C LYS A 235 1.89 10.37 -21.67
N VAL A 236 1.07 10.86 -20.74
CA VAL A 236 1.01 10.38 -19.35
C VAL A 236 -0.40 9.88 -19.12
N GLN A 237 -0.50 8.62 -18.72
CA GLN A 237 -1.76 8.01 -18.35
C GLN A 237 -1.76 7.70 -16.85
N LEU A 238 -2.92 7.83 -16.20
CA LEU A 238 -3.11 7.50 -14.80
C LEU A 238 -4.18 6.42 -14.70
N LEU A 239 -3.89 5.39 -13.92
CA LEU A 239 -4.86 4.36 -13.59
C LEU A 239 -5.99 4.97 -12.76
N GLU A 240 -7.24 4.57 -12.99
CA GLU A 240 -8.35 4.99 -12.12
C GLU A 240 -8.06 4.74 -10.62
N LYS A 241 -8.72 5.49 -9.72
CA LYS A 241 -8.53 5.33 -8.27
C LYS A 241 -8.88 3.90 -7.84
N PHE A 242 -8.09 3.31 -6.94
CA PHE A 242 -8.26 1.92 -6.52
C PHE A 242 -9.60 1.66 -5.82
N ASN A 243 -10.08 2.61 -5.02
CA ASN A 243 -11.37 2.54 -4.30
C ASN A 243 -12.60 2.86 -5.17
N LYS A 244 -12.42 3.19 -6.46
CA LYS A 244 -13.54 3.60 -7.33
C LYS A 244 -14.52 2.46 -7.62
N ARG A 245 -14.03 1.23 -7.74
CA ARG A 245 -14.84 0.04 -8.09
C ARG A 245 -15.21 -0.81 -6.88
N SER A 246 -14.47 -0.69 -5.78
CA SER A 246 -14.64 -1.53 -4.59
C SER A 246 -13.96 -0.93 -3.36
N ASP A 247 -14.62 -1.00 -2.21
CA ASP A 247 -14.08 -0.59 -0.92
C ASP A 247 -12.98 -1.53 -0.39
N LEU A 248 -12.82 -2.72 -0.99
CA LEU A 248 -11.76 -3.68 -0.65
C LEU A 248 -10.35 -3.10 -0.84
N LEU A 249 -10.22 -2.04 -1.64
CA LEU A 249 -8.96 -1.34 -1.90
C LEU A 249 -8.89 0.04 -1.25
N GLN A 250 -9.77 0.36 -0.29
CA GLN A 250 -9.71 1.63 0.45
C GLN A 250 -8.38 1.81 1.18
N GLY A 251 -7.78 0.73 1.68
CA GLY A 251 -6.46 0.78 2.34
C GLY A 251 -5.30 1.25 1.44
N ILE A 252 -5.53 1.36 0.13
CA ILE A 252 -4.55 1.89 -0.83
C ILE A 252 -5.11 3.08 -1.63
N GLU A 253 -6.17 3.74 -1.16
CA GLU A 253 -6.84 4.83 -1.88
C GLU A 253 -5.93 6.03 -2.16
N ASN A 254 -4.94 6.26 -1.28
CA ASN A 254 -3.97 7.34 -1.45
C ASN A 254 -2.78 6.97 -2.34
N TYR A 255 -2.82 5.85 -3.05
CA TYR A 255 -1.82 5.50 -4.06
C TYR A 255 -2.40 5.56 -5.46
N ARG A 256 -1.61 6.01 -6.42
CA ARG A 256 -1.94 5.99 -7.85
C ARG A 256 -0.79 5.40 -8.66
N ILE A 257 -1.12 4.83 -9.82
CA ILE A 257 -0.15 4.33 -10.78
C ILE A 257 -0.23 5.18 -12.05
N SER A 258 0.91 5.71 -12.48
CA SER A 258 1.05 6.39 -13.77
C SER A 258 1.93 5.61 -14.73
N TYR A 259 1.67 5.82 -16.02
CA TYR A 259 2.48 5.31 -17.12
C TYR A 259 2.79 6.46 -18.08
N LEU A 260 4.09 6.75 -18.23
CA LEU A 260 4.61 7.74 -19.15
C LEU A 260 5.22 7.05 -20.37
N GLU A 261 4.89 7.55 -21.56
CA GLU A 261 5.55 7.16 -22.80
C GLU A 261 5.95 8.42 -23.58
N ALA A 262 7.24 8.55 -23.91
CA ALA A 262 7.77 9.64 -24.73
C ALA A 262 8.47 9.07 -25.98
N ASN A 263 8.18 9.67 -27.13
CA ASN A 263 8.83 9.34 -28.40
C ASN A 263 10.34 9.66 -28.34
N PRO A 264 11.15 9.09 -29.25
CA PRO A 264 12.55 9.46 -29.36
C PRO A 264 12.74 10.98 -29.50
N SER A 265 13.82 11.50 -28.93
CA SER A 265 14.22 12.90 -29.05
C SER A 265 13.14 13.90 -28.64
N THR A 266 12.61 13.69 -27.44
CA THR A 266 11.47 14.45 -26.90
C THR A 266 11.83 15.11 -25.58
N PHE A 267 11.37 16.33 -25.38
CA PHE A 267 11.44 17.09 -24.12
C PHE A 267 10.04 17.23 -23.53
N ALA A 268 9.87 16.86 -22.26
CA ALA A 268 8.66 17.10 -21.50
C ALA A 268 8.82 18.41 -20.71
N VAL A 269 7.87 19.33 -20.88
CA VAL A 269 7.96 20.66 -20.27
C VAL A 269 8.02 20.60 -18.74
N PRO A 270 8.77 21.53 -18.09
CA PRO A 270 8.91 21.53 -16.65
C PRO A 270 7.57 21.69 -15.92
N ASN A 271 7.31 20.79 -14.97
CA ASN A 271 6.11 20.78 -14.15
C ASN A 271 6.43 20.21 -12.78
N HIS A 272 5.57 20.44 -11.80
CA HIS A 272 5.62 19.73 -10.52
C HIS A 272 4.30 19.00 -10.27
N VAL A 273 4.34 17.98 -9.43
CA VAL A 273 3.16 17.17 -9.08
C VAL A 273 2.92 17.27 -7.57
N ASN A 274 1.66 17.31 -7.15
CA ASN A 274 1.25 17.30 -5.73
C ASN A 274 1.31 15.88 -5.10
N ALA A 275 2.35 15.11 -5.40
CA ALA A 275 2.51 13.76 -4.91
C ALA A 275 3.98 13.36 -4.83
N GLU A 276 4.32 12.68 -3.73
CA GLU A 276 5.53 11.90 -3.63
C GLU A 276 5.53 10.84 -4.73
N THR A 277 6.58 10.79 -5.54
CA THR A 277 6.60 9.98 -6.77
C THR A 277 7.84 9.09 -6.83
N ILE A 278 7.63 7.78 -6.98
CA ILE A 278 8.70 6.84 -7.33
C ILE A 278 8.60 6.53 -8.81
N PHE A 279 9.60 6.92 -9.58
CA PHE A 279 9.74 6.55 -10.99
C PHE A 279 10.55 5.26 -11.14
N PHE A 280 10.09 4.37 -12.03
CA PHE A 280 10.83 3.19 -12.47
C PHE A 280 10.91 3.16 -14.01
N VAL A 281 12.12 3.15 -14.55
CA VAL A 281 12.33 3.15 -16.00
C VAL A 281 12.15 1.74 -16.57
N LEU A 282 11.10 1.57 -17.36
CA LEU A 282 10.73 0.31 -18.00
C LEU A 282 11.60 0.00 -19.23
N SER A 283 11.82 1.00 -20.08
CA SER A 283 12.59 0.89 -21.32
C SER A 283 13.07 2.24 -21.82
N GLY A 284 14.08 2.24 -22.68
CA GLY A 284 14.67 3.44 -23.27
C GLY A 284 15.64 4.15 -22.32
N GLN A 285 16.07 5.33 -22.73
CA GLN A 285 17.03 6.15 -21.98
C GLN A 285 16.51 7.58 -21.83
N GLY A 286 16.58 8.07 -20.60
CA GLY A 286 16.08 9.39 -20.25
C GLY A 286 17.13 10.27 -19.61
N THR A 287 16.79 11.54 -19.46
CA THR A 287 17.39 12.44 -18.47
C THR A 287 16.25 13.04 -17.67
N ILE A 288 16.38 13.06 -16.34
CA ILE A 288 15.50 13.80 -15.45
C ILE A 288 16.28 14.97 -14.86
N THR A 289 15.71 16.16 -14.92
CA THR A 289 16.25 17.33 -14.21
C THR A 289 15.27 17.72 -13.13
N LEU A 290 15.77 17.84 -11.90
CA LEU A 290 15.04 18.21 -10.70
C LEU A 290 15.49 19.60 -10.24
N LEU A 291 14.54 20.50 -10.04
CA LEU A 291 14.77 21.86 -9.56
C LEU A 291 14.11 22.02 -8.18
N GLN A 292 14.94 22.39 -7.21
CA GLN A 292 14.57 22.77 -5.85
C GLN A 292 15.12 24.18 -5.57
N GLU A 293 14.65 24.85 -4.52
CA GLU A 293 14.85 26.29 -4.26
C GLU A 293 16.27 26.81 -4.54
N ASN A 294 17.31 26.05 -4.16
CA ASN A 294 18.71 26.42 -4.37
C ASN A 294 19.55 25.29 -4.99
N ASN A 295 18.91 24.27 -5.59
CA ASN A 295 19.60 23.10 -6.10
C ASN A 295 19.01 22.65 -7.44
N ARG A 296 19.89 22.35 -8.39
CA ARG A 296 19.55 21.71 -9.65
C ARG A 296 20.31 20.40 -9.73
N GLU A 297 19.58 19.31 -9.92
CA GLU A 297 20.15 17.99 -10.13
C GLU A 297 19.72 17.46 -11.48
N THR A 298 20.67 16.92 -12.24
CA THR A 298 20.39 16.31 -13.53
C THR A 298 20.92 14.89 -13.54
N HIS A 299 20.02 13.92 -13.70
CA HIS A 299 20.37 12.51 -13.67
C HIS A 299 20.03 11.86 -15.00
N ASN A 300 20.99 11.13 -15.53
CA ASN A 300 20.75 10.27 -16.68
C ASN A 300 20.12 8.96 -16.20
N LEU A 301 19.08 8.54 -16.90
CA LEU A 301 18.26 7.38 -16.54
C LEU A 301 18.34 6.29 -17.61
N GLU A 302 18.42 5.06 -17.18
CA GLU A 302 18.40 3.85 -18.01
C GLU A 302 17.41 2.82 -17.47
N ARG A 303 17.15 1.77 -18.26
CA ARG A 303 16.24 0.69 -17.88
C ARG A 303 16.62 0.11 -16.51
N GLY A 304 15.64 0.05 -15.62
CA GLY A 304 15.80 -0.46 -14.26
C GLY A 304 16.10 0.60 -13.21
N ASP A 305 16.34 1.84 -13.61
CA ASP A 305 16.56 2.92 -12.65
C ASP A 305 15.30 3.25 -11.87
N ILE A 306 15.49 3.40 -10.57
CA ILE A 306 14.51 3.89 -9.60
C ILE A 306 14.96 5.28 -9.17
N ILE A 307 14.08 6.26 -9.22
CA ILE A 307 14.34 7.58 -8.62
C ILE A 307 13.09 8.06 -7.89
N MET A 308 13.26 8.49 -6.65
CA MET A 308 12.20 9.12 -5.87
C MET A 308 12.24 10.63 -6.08
N VAL A 309 11.09 11.25 -6.28
CA VAL A 309 10.95 12.70 -6.46
C VAL A 309 9.90 13.19 -5.48
N ARG A 310 10.32 14.15 -4.65
CA ARG A 310 9.46 14.75 -3.63
C ARG A 310 8.36 15.59 -4.25
N ALA A 311 7.21 15.61 -3.59
CA ALA A 311 6.09 16.41 -4.01
C ALA A 311 6.49 17.90 -4.16
N GLY A 312 5.94 18.57 -5.17
CA GLY A 312 6.27 19.98 -5.47
C GLY A 312 7.64 20.22 -6.13
N THR A 313 8.52 19.22 -6.24
CA THR A 313 9.77 19.36 -7.01
C THR A 313 9.46 19.62 -8.48
N ILE A 314 10.00 20.71 -9.04
CA ILE A 314 9.85 20.99 -10.47
C ILE A 314 10.77 20.03 -11.22
N LEU A 315 10.19 19.27 -12.13
CA LEU A 315 10.89 18.26 -12.90
C LEU A 315 10.67 18.44 -14.40
N SER A 316 11.70 18.10 -15.18
CA SER A 316 11.59 17.93 -16.63
C SER A 316 12.19 16.60 -17.04
N PHE A 317 11.65 16.01 -18.12
CA PHE A 317 12.17 14.78 -18.70
C PHE A 317 12.64 15.01 -20.13
N VAL A 318 13.73 14.35 -20.50
CA VAL A 318 14.20 14.25 -21.87
C VAL A 318 14.28 12.77 -22.24
N ASN A 319 13.65 12.36 -23.34
CA ASN A 319 14.04 11.13 -24.01
C ASN A 319 15.23 11.45 -24.91
N ARG A 320 16.41 11.01 -24.49
CA ARG A 320 17.68 11.27 -25.18
C ARG A 320 17.98 10.27 -26.30
N ASP A 321 17.20 9.19 -26.39
CA ASP A 321 17.34 8.21 -27.45
C ASP A 321 16.76 8.74 -28.77
N ASN A 322 17.30 8.27 -29.90
CA ASN A 322 16.86 8.65 -31.25
C ASN A 322 16.05 7.56 -31.96
N LYS A 323 15.90 6.38 -31.35
CA LYS A 323 15.20 5.22 -31.90
C LYS A 323 14.16 4.66 -30.93
N GLU A 324 14.49 4.58 -29.65
CA GLU A 324 13.64 3.96 -28.65
C GLU A 324 12.73 4.95 -27.91
N LYS A 325 11.52 4.49 -27.58
CA LYS A 325 10.62 5.21 -26.69
C LYS A 325 11.07 5.06 -25.25
N LEU A 326 11.11 6.16 -24.52
CA LEU A 326 11.24 6.15 -23.07
C LEU A 326 9.89 5.76 -22.47
N ARG A 327 9.90 4.75 -21.60
CA ARG A 327 8.71 4.29 -20.85
C ARG A 327 9.03 4.25 -19.37
N VAL A 328 8.15 4.84 -18.57
CA VAL A 328 8.32 4.94 -17.12
C VAL A 328 7.01 4.57 -16.44
N ALA A 329 7.06 3.66 -15.48
CA ALA A 329 5.97 3.42 -14.54
C ALA A 329 6.25 4.20 -13.26
N SER A 330 5.21 4.75 -12.65
CA SER A 330 5.38 5.48 -11.40
C SER A 330 4.32 5.13 -10.36
N LEU A 331 4.75 5.02 -9.11
CA LEU A 331 3.86 5.04 -7.94
C LEU A 331 3.80 6.46 -7.42
N LEU A 332 2.58 6.98 -7.21
CA LEU A 332 2.35 8.32 -6.69
C LEU A 332 1.55 8.23 -5.39
N GLN A 333 1.94 9.02 -4.39
CA GLN A 333 1.21 9.21 -3.15
C GLN A 333 0.90 10.71 -2.97
N PRO A 334 -0.34 11.15 -3.28
CA PRO A 334 -0.74 12.54 -3.10
C PRO A 334 -0.70 13.03 -1.65
N ASP A 335 -0.33 14.29 -1.46
CA ASP A 335 -0.19 14.90 -0.12
C ASP A 335 -1.52 15.38 0.46
N ASN A 336 -2.44 15.82 -0.41
CA ASN A 336 -3.63 16.56 0.00
C ASN A 336 -4.87 15.67 0.04
N VAL A 337 -5.57 15.55 -1.10
CA VAL A 337 -6.80 14.76 -1.19
C VAL A 337 -6.40 13.33 -1.61
N PRO A 338 -6.83 12.29 -0.87
CA PRO A 338 -6.46 10.92 -1.19
C PRO A 338 -6.70 10.53 -2.65
N GLY A 339 -5.60 10.12 -3.28
CA GLY A 339 -5.59 9.70 -4.67
C GLY A 339 -5.85 10.83 -5.68
N ASP A 340 -5.87 12.11 -5.31
CA ASP A 340 -5.98 13.24 -6.25
C ASP A 340 -4.59 13.73 -6.72
N VAL A 341 -4.22 13.34 -7.94
CA VAL A 341 -2.96 13.72 -8.58
C VAL A 341 -3.21 14.81 -9.61
N LYS A 342 -2.45 15.90 -9.50
CA LYS A 342 -2.46 17.06 -10.41
C LYS A 342 -1.02 17.46 -10.74
N ALA A 343 -0.79 17.72 -12.02
CA ALA A 343 0.44 18.32 -12.51
C ALA A 343 0.25 19.82 -12.70
N PHE A 344 1.21 20.61 -12.27
CA PHE A 344 1.20 22.06 -12.32
C PHE A 344 2.33 22.52 -13.23
N VAL A 345 1.98 23.16 -14.35
CA VAL A 345 2.94 23.59 -15.36
C VAL A 345 3.22 25.07 -15.20
N GLY A 346 4.48 25.42 -14.89
CA GLY A 346 4.93 26.82 -14.84
C GLY A 346 5.49 27.26 -16.19
N ALA A 347 6.44 26.51 -16.72
CA ALA A 347 7.10 26.77 -18.02
C ALA A 347 6.26 26.24 -19.20
N GLY A 348 4.99 26.66 -19.24
CA GLY A 348 4.01 26.34 -20.27
C GLY A 348 3.64 27.55 -21.11
N GLY A 349 2.48 27.47 -21.74
CA GLY A 349 1.91 28.59 -22.47
C GLY A 349 0.39 28.54 -22.50
N ARG A 350 -0.18 28.46 -23.72
CA ARG A 350 -1.58 28.12 -23.94
C ARG A 350 -1.84 26.62 -23.93
N ASP A 351 -0.87 25.82 -24.39
CA ASP A 351 -0.94 24.36 -24.35
C ASP A 351 0.46 23.74 -24.08
N PRO A 352 0.69 23.17 -22.88
CA PRO A 352 -0.22 23.18 -21.73
C PRO A 352 -0.39 24.59 -21.16
N GLU A 353 -1.53 24.85 -20.52
CA GLU A 353 -1.78 26.10 -19.82
C GLU A 353 -0.76 26.29 -18.69
N SER A 354 -0.09 27.45 -18.68
CA SER A 354 0.77 27.85 -17.57
C SER A 354 -0.06 28.34 -16.39
N TYR A 355 0.24 27.91 -15.16
CA TYR A 355 -0.42 28.46 -13.98
C TYR A 355 -0.20 29.97 -13.81
N TYR A 356 0.79 30.57 -14.47
CA TYR A 356 0.99 32.03 -14.44
C TYR A 356 -0.20 32.78 -15.05
N ASN A 357 -0.96 32.14 -15.95
CA ASN A 357 -2.16 32.72 -16.56
C ASN A 357 -3.32 32.87 -15.57
N THR A 358 -3.21 32.32 -14.36
CA THR A 358 -4.23 32.48 -13.30
C THR A 358 -4.08 33.77 -12.50
N PHE A 359 -2.91 34.41 -12.53
CA PHE A 359 -2.65 35.65 -11.80
C PHE A 359 -3.05 36.86 -12.64
N SER A 360 -3.44 37.96 -11.98
CA SER A 360 -3.76 39.20 -12.69
C SER A 360 -2.50 39.81 -13.32
N ASN A 361 -2.68 40.56 -14.40
CA ASN A 361 -1.58 41.23 -15.08
C ASN A 361 -0.83 42.16 -14.12
N GLU A 362 -1.55 42.88 -13.25
CA GLU A 362 -0.95 43.78 -12.27
C GLU A 362 -0.01 43.05 -11.30
N ILE A 363 -0.40 41.84 -10.88
CA ILE A 363 0.44 40.98 -10.02
C ILE A 363 1.68 40.51 -10.78
N LEU A 364 1.52 40.03 -12.01
CA LEU A 364 2.66 39.55 -12.81
C LEU A 364 3.62 40.69 -13.16
N GLU A 365 3.12 41.86 -13.53
CA GLU A 365 3.95 43.04 -13.80
C GLU A 365 4.74 43.46 -12.58
N ALA A 366 4.11 43.49 -11.40
CA ALA A 366 4.78 43.81 -10.14
C ALA A 366 5.81 42.73 -9.74
N ALA A 367 5.46 41.45 -9.88
CA ALA A 367 6.31 40.33 -9.47
C ALA A 367 7.55 40.18 -10.37
N PHE A 368 7.39 40.34 -11.68
CA PHE A 368 8.49 40.21 -12.64
C PHE A 368 9.20 41.54 -12.93
N ASN A 369 8.63 42.69 -12.51
CA ASN A 369 9.10 44.03 -12.84
C ASN A 369 9.25 44.24 -14.36
N VAL A 370 8.25 43.77 -15.11
CA VAL A 370 8.23 43.72 -16.58
C VAL A 370 6.85 44.13 -17.07
N LYS A 371 6.76 44.81 -18.22
CA LYS A 371 5.46 45.21 -18.81
C LYS A 371 4.62 44.00 -19.23
N GLY A 372 3.31 44.08 -19.08
CA GLY A 372 2.38 42.99 -19.29
C GLY A 372 2.41 42.39 -20.69
N ASP A 373 2.63 43.17 -21.74
CA ASP A 373 2.73 42.65 -23.11
C ASP A 373 3.94 41.71 -23.31
N GLN A 374 5.05 41.95 -22.59
CA GLN A 374 6.22 41.06 -22.63
C GLN A 374 5.94 39.76 -21.87
N LEU A 375 5.25 39.84 -20.73
CA LEU A 375 4.85 38.67 -19.94
C LEU A 375 3.81 37.82 -20.69
N ARG A 376 2.85 38.46 -21.36
CA ARG A 376 1.88 37.78 -22.21
C ARG A 376 2.58 37.00 -23.33
N LYS A 377 3.55 37.63 -24.00
CA LYS A 377 4.33 36.96 -25.05
C LYS A 377 5.12 35.75 -24.51
N LEU A 378 5.59 35.82 -23.27
CA LEU A 378 6.32 34.73 -22.60
C LEU A 378 5.39 33.56 -22.25
N PHE A 379 4.29 33.83 -21.53
CA PHE A 379 3.38 32.80 -21.01
C PHE A 379 2.24 32.40 -21.96
N GLU A 380 2.15 32.98 -23.16
CA GLU A 380 1.25 32.52 -24.21
C GLU A 380 1.97 31.95 -25.44
N GLY A 381 3.30 32.06 -25.50
CA GLY A 381 4.09 31.70 -26.67
C GLY A 381 4.15 30.19 -26.96
N GLN A 382 4.03 29.35 -25.93
CA GLN A 382 4.04 27.89 -26.07
C GLN A 382 2.63 27.33 -26.31
N ASN A 383 2.46 26.52 -27.35
CA ASN A 383 1.16 25.93 -27.72
C ASN A 383 1.29 24.56 -28.38
N LYS A 384 2.41 23.86 -28.17
CA LYS A 384 2.72 22.58 -28.83
C LYS A 384 2.51 21.38 -27.90
N GLY A 385 1.90 21.59 -26.74
CA GLY A 385 1.59 20.56 -25.76
C GLY A 385 2.78 20.21 -24.85
N VAL A 386 2.54 19.26 -23.93
CA VAL A 386 3.48 18.93 -22.84
C VAL A 386 4.77 18.26 -23.34
N PHE A 387 4.66 17.43 -24.37
CA PHE A 387 5.82 16.78 -24.99
C PHE A 387 6.16 17.43 -26.32
N LEU A 388 7.39 17.92 -26.42
CA LEU A 388 7.93 18.68 -27.54
C LEU A 388 9.06 17.89 -28.21
N LYS A 389 9.17 17.99 -29.53
CA LYS A 389 10.34 17.45 -30.23
C LYS A 389 11.57 18.33 -29.93
N ALA A 390 12.69 17.71 -29.58
CA ALA A 390 13.95 18.39 -29.29
C ALA A 390 15.02 18.01 -30.34
N SER A 391 15.90 18.94 -30.66
CA SER A 391 17.07 18.67 -31.50
C SER A 391 18.13 17.88 -30.72
N GLN A 392 19.06 17.25 -31.43
CA GLN A 392 20.15 16.51 -30.78
C GLN A 392 21.07 17.43 -29.97
N GLU A 393 21.28 18.68 -30.44
CA GLU A 393 22.04 19.69 -29.72
C GLU A 393 21.34 20.10 -28.42
N GLN A 394 20.02 20.28 -28.46
CA GLN A 394 19.22 20.59 -27.28
C GLN A 394 19.27 19.45 -26.27
N ILE A 395 19.08 18.20 -26.71
CA ILE A 395 19.15 17.01 -25.86
C ILE A 395 20.54 16.91 -25.23
N LYS A 396 21.61 17.05 -26.02
CA LYS A 396 22.98 16.99 -25.51
C LYS A 396 23.27 18.08 -24.48
N ALA A 397 22.68 19.28 -24.63
CA ALA A 397 22.83 20.35 -23.65
C ALA A 397 22.06 20.05 -22.36
N LEU A 398 20.83 19.54 -22.47
CA LEU A 398 19.98 19.20 -21.33
C LEU A 398 20.45 17.95 -20.56
N SER A 399 21.16 17.04 -21.21
CA SER A 399 21.68 15.80 -20.61
C SER A 399 23.08 15.93 -19.99
N ARG A 400 23.66 17.14 -19.93
CA ARG A 400 24.92 17.37 -19.21
C ARG A 400 24.65 17.26 -17.71
N ASP A 401 25.43 16.43 -17.03
CA ASP A 401 25.38 16.31 -15.58
C ASP A 401 25.90 17.61 -14.97
N GLU A 402 24.95 18.46 -14.58
CA GLU A 402 25.18 19.68 -13.82
C GLU A 402 24.57 19.47 -12.43
N SER A 403 25.08 18.50 -11.68
CA SER A 403 24.93 18.53 -10.23
C SER A 403 25.74 19.72 -9.72
N SER A 404 25.08 20.77 -9.25
CA SER A 404 25.76 21.99 -8.85
C SER A 404 26.75 21.75 -7.70
N GLU A 405 28.05 21.72 -8.00
CA GLU A 405 29.14 22.10 -7.10
C GLU A 405 29.14 23.62 -6.80
N HIS A 406 28.15 24.34 -7.32
CA HIS A 406 27.96 25.78 -7.15
C HIS A 406 26.64 26.07 -6.44
N GLY A 407 26.49 25.52 -5.23
CA GLY A 407 25.74 26.27 -4.21
C GLY A 407 26.50 27.58 -4.00
N THR A 408 25.81 28.71 -4.12
CA THR A 408 26.32 30.05 -3.77
C THR A 408 26.53 30.15 -2.25
N GLY A 409 27.50 29.40 -1.73
CA GLY A 409 28.02 29.51 -0.38
C GLY A 409 29.32 30.28 -0.43
N GLY A 410 29.33 31.47 0.20
CA GLY A 410 30.57 32.21 0.45
C GLY A 410 31.61 31.38 1.22
N PRO A 411 32.84 31.91 1.40
CA PRO A 411 34.00 31.17 1.90
C PRO A 411 33.93 30.94 3.43
N TRP A 412 32.93 30.18 3.91
CA TRP A 412 32.73 29.87 5.33
C TRP A 412 32.69 28.34 5.58
N PRO A 413 33.58 27.77 6.42
CA PRO A 413 33.86 26.34 6.44
C PRO A 413 32.97 25.50 7.37
N PHE A 414 31.73 25.89 7.67
CA PHE A 414 30.91 25.21 8.70
C PHE A 414 29.47 24.82 8.31
N VAL A 415 29.13 24.77 7.01
CA VAL A 415 27.83 24.21 6.56
C VAL A 415 28.06 23.01 5.65
N HIS A 416 28.36 21.86 6.24
CA HIS A 416 28.28 20.57 5.55
C HIS A 416 27.05 19.81 6.02
N GLY A 417 25.87 20.30 5.61
CA GLY A 417 24.73 19.40 5.44
C GLY A 417 25.00 18.58 4.18
N LYS A 418 25.53 17.36 4.33
CA LYS A 418 25.54 16.37 3.23
C LYS A 418 24.07 16.09 2.88
N SER A 419 23.51 16.83 1.94
CA SER A 419 22.29 16.42 1.24
C SER A 419 22.54 15.00 0.75
N GLN A 420 21.74 14.03 1.18
CA GLN A 420 21.79 12.69 0.60
C GLN A 420 21.52 12.86 -0.90
N SER A 421 22.53 12.62 -1.74
CA SER A 421 22.36 12.80 -3.18
C SER A 421 21.22 11.89 -3.65
N ASN A 422 20.17 12.47 -4.24
CA ASN A 422 19.01 11.74 -4.76
C ASN A 422 19.36 11.06 -6.10
N LYS A 423 20.41 10.26 -6.09
CA LYS A 423 20.90 9.55 -7.28
C LYS A 423 19.95 8.40 -7.61
N PRO A 424 19.71 8.12 -8.91
CA PRO A 424 18.98 6.95 -9.33
C PRO A 424 19.64 5.66 -8.82
N TYR A 425 18.82 4.66 -8.51
CA TYR A 425 19.26 3.34 -8.09
C TYR A 425 18.81 2.28 -9.09
N ASN A 426 19.74 1.60 -9.76
CA ASN A 426 19.40 0.59 -10.75
C ASN A 426 19.06 -0.76 -10.10
N MET A 427 17.87 -1.29 -10.40
CA MET A 427 17.38 -2.57 -9.86
C MET A 427 18.12 -3.80 -10.40
N PHE A 428 18.67 -3.74 -11.61
CA PHE A 428 19.19 -4.92 -12.31
C PHE A 428 20.64 -5.27 -11.99
N ASN A 429 21.21 -4.67 -10.94
CA ASN A 429 22.49 -5.11 -10.39
C ASN A 429 22.37 -6.54 -9.79
N LYS A 430 23.42 -7.36 -9.98
CA LYS A 430 23.46 -8.78 -9.52
C LYS A 430 23.22 -8.93 -8.03
N GLU A 431 23.65 -7.97 -7.22
CA GLU A 431 23.44 -8.00 -5.76
C GLU A 431 21.95 -7.98 -5.36
N ARG A 432 21.08 -7.51 -6.25
CA ARG A 432 19.63 -7.39 -6.00
C ARG A 432 18.84 -8.64 -6.41
N LEU A 433 19.50 -9.61 -7.03
CA LEU A 433 18.90 -10.85 -7.50
C LEU A 433 18.60 -11.78 -6.31
N SER A 434 17.46 -11.57 -5.67
CA SER A 434 17.03 -12.34 -4.49
C SER A 434 16.79 -13.82 -4.77
N GLN A 435 16.32 -14.17 -5.97
CA GLN A 435 16.06 -15.54 -6.43
C GLN A 435 16.31 -15.66 -7.93
N SER A 436 16.92 -16.77 -8.35
CA SER A 436 17.15 -17.07 -9.75
C SER A 436 17.25 -18.56 -9.99
N ASN A 437 16.51 -19.07 -10.98
CA ASN A 437 16.67 -20.42 -11.51
C ASN A 437 16.26 -20.44 -12.99
N GLN A 438 16.21 -21.62 -13.63
CA GLN A 438 15.85 -21.74 -15.06
C GLN A 438 14.42 -21.27 -15.40
N TYR A 439 13.55 -21.14 -14.41
CA TYR A 439 12.14 -20.76 -14.55
C TYR A 439 11.87 -19.29 -14.28
N GLY A 440 12.85 -18.55 -13.76
CA GLY A 440 12.69 -17.11 -13.57
C GLY A 440 13.76 -16.44 -12.71
N LYS A 441 13.65 -15.10 -12.64
CA LYS A 441 14.50 -14.20 -11.87
C LYS A 441 13.63 -13.25 -11.05
N PHE A 442 14.02 -13.00 -9.80
CA PHE A 442 13.34 -12.08 -8.90
C PHE A 442 14.32 -11.06 -8.30
N TYR A 443 14.16 -9.80 -8.63
CA TYR A 443 14.96 -8.69 -8.11
C TYR A 443 14.19 -7.95 -7.02
N VAL A 444 14.91 -7.47 -5.99
CA VAL A 444 14.34 -6.67 -4.89
C VAL A 444 15.25 -5.50 -4.61
N VAL A 445 14.66 -4.30 -4.51
CA VAL A 445 15.31 -3.10 -3.96
C VAL A 445 14.50 -2.68 -2.74
N SER A 446 15.09 -2.88 -1.58
CA SER A 446 14.50 -2.57 -0.28
C SER A 446 14.88 -1.16 0.19
N GLN A 447 14.28 -0.76 1.29
CA GLN A 447 14.61 0.45 2.03
C GLN A 447 16.05 0.49 2.57
N ASP A 448 16.71 -0.67 2.69
CA ASP A 448 18.11 -0.73 3.09
C ASP A 448 19.06 -0.49 1.93
N ASP A 449 18.62 -0.79 0.71
CA ASP A 449 19.38 -0.61 -0.52
C ASP A 449 19.28 0.83 -1.03
N TYR A 450 18.08 1.39 -0.99
CA TYR A 450 17.81 2.77 -1.42
C TYR A 450 17.00 3.49 -0.34
N LYS A 451 17.72 4.25 0.51
CA LYS A 451 17.17 4.88 1.73
C LYS A 451 16.01 5.85 1.46
N MET A 452 15.94 6.45 0.27
CA MET A 452 14.82 7.29 -0.13
C MET A 452 13.47 6.56 -0.03
N LEU A 453 13.43 5.25 -0.29
CA LEU A 453 12.19 4.46 -0.20
C LEU A 453 11.63 4.35 1.23
N GLN A 454 12.42 4.68 2.27
CA GLN A 454 11.96 4.69 3.65
C GLN A 454 10.88 5.74 3.90
N GLU A 455 10.93 6.86 3.16
CA GLU A 455 9.98 7.97 3.30
C GLU A 455 8.53 7.51 3.04
N LEU A 456 8.33 6.61 2.07
CA LEU A 456 7.00 6.10 1.70
C LEU A 456 6.68 4.70 2.22
N ASP A 457 7.62 4.08 2.95
CA ASP A 457 7.54 2.68 3.37
C ASP A 457 7.29 1.70 2.21
N VAL A 458 8.02 1.87 1.11
CA VAL A 458 7.87 1.09 -0.13
C VAL A 458 9.09 0.21 -0.37
N GLN A 459 8.87 -0.95 -0.98
CA GLN A 459 9.88 -1.79 -1.60
C GLN A 459 9.52 -1.96 -3.08
N LEU A 460 10.51 -2.04 -3.95
CA LEU A 460 10.28 -2.38 -5.35
C LEU A 460 10.82 -3.78 -5.64
N SER A 461 10.07 -4.53 -6.44
CA SER A 461 10.56 -5.81 -6.95
C SER A 461 10.22 -6.01 -8.42
N TYR A 462 10.99 -6.88 -9.08
CA TYR A 462 10.80 -7.23 -10.47
C TYR A 462 10.88 -8.74 -10.65
N ALA A 463 9.88 -9.32 -11.31
CA ALA A 463 9.87 -10.73 -11.67
C ALA A 463 9.97 -10.87 -13.18
N ASN A 464 10.90 -11.72 -13.63
CA ASN A 464 10.91 -12.28 -14.98
C ASN A 464 10.60 -13.77 -14.87
N ILE A 465 9.43 -14.17 -15.34
CA ILE A 465 8.95 -15.56 -15.34
C ILE A 465 9.15 -16.10 -16.75
N THR A 466 9.97 -17.14 -16.89
CA THR A 466 10.24 -17.77 -18.19
C THR A 466 8.94 -18.28 -18.82
N LYS A 467 8.81 -18.21 -20.14
CA LYS A 467 7.64 -18.74 -20.86
C LYS A 467 7.28 -20.17 -20.42
N GLY A 468 5.99 -20.38 -20.17
CA GLY A 468 5.42 -21.64 -19.67
C GLY A 468 5.79 -21.99 -18.22
N ALA A 469 6.52 -21.13 -17.52
CA ALA A 469 6.86 -21.29 -16.11
C ALA A 469 5.87 -20.54 -15.20
N MET A 470 6.05 -20.70 -13.89
CA MET A 470 5.27 -19.96 -12.89
C MET A 470 6.15 -19.42 -11.77
N ILE A 471 5.74 -18.28 -11.20
CA ILE A 471 6.08 -17.93 -9.82
C ILE A 471 5.07 -18.64 -8.93
N GLY A 472 5.54 -19.58 -8.12
CA GLY A 472 4.66 -20.44 -7.34
C GLY A 472 4.00 -19.72 -6.16
N PRO A 473 3.10 -20.44 -5.45
CA PRO A 473 2.23 -19.82 -4.48
C PRO A 473 3.00 -19.27 -3.28
N TYR A 474 2.76 -17.99 -2.96
CA TYR A 474 3.24 -17.36 -1.74
C TYR A 474 2.29 -16.23 -1.31
N TYR A 475 2.44 -15.76 -0.08
CA TYR A 475 1.79 -14.54 0.41
C TYR A 475 2.81 -13.61 1.09
N ASN A 476 2.48 -12.32 1.13
CA ASN A 476 3.22 -11.31 1.88
C ASN A 476 2.55 -11.09 3.23
N SER A 477 3.32 -11.02 4.31
CA SER A 477 2.81 -10.89 5.68
C SER A 477 2.04 -9.59 5.95
N ARG A 478 2.53 -8.46 5.41
CA ARG A 478 2.08 -7.10 5.74
C ARG A 478 1.96 -6.19 4.52
N SER A 479 2.78 -6.47 3.50
CA SER A 479 2.84 -5.61 2.33
C SER A 479 1.75 -5.94 1.32
N THR A 480 1.02 -4.90 0.91
CA THR A 480 0.16 -4.94 -0.27
C THR A 480 1.00 -4.68 -1.51
N LYS A 481 0.84 -5.53 -2.51
CA LYS A 481 1.56 -5.44 -3.78
C LYS A 481 0.67 -4.80 -4.84
N ILE A 482 1.19 -3.78 -5.51
CA ILE A 482 0.63 -3.19 -6.73
C ILE A 482 1.57 -3.55 -7.87
N ALA A 483 1.14 -4.45 -8.75
CA ALA A 483 1.97 -5.04 -9.79
C ALA A 483 1.53 -4.58 -11.17
N MET A 484 2.47 -4.14 -12.01
CA MET A 484 2.25 -3.77 -13.41
C MET A 484 2.97 -4.74 -14.33
N VAL A 485 2.25 -5.30 -15.30
CA VAL A 485 2.85 -6.17 -16.32
C VAL A 485 3.56 -5.30 -17.36
N VAL A 486 4.87 -5.50 -17.50
CA VAL A 486 5.72 -4.67 -18.36
C VAL A 486 5.96 -5.32 -19.72
N ASN A 487 5.97 -6.65 -19.75
CA ASN A 487 6.08 -7.44 -20.97
C ASN A 487 5.43 -8.81 -20.77
N GLY A 488 4.98 -9.41 -21.87
CA GLY A 488 4.43 -10.75 -21.85
C GLY A 488 2.96 -10.85 -21.51
N ASN A 489 2.48 -12.10 -21.54
CA ASN A 489 1.13 -12.50 -21.19
C ASN A 489 1.17 -13.65 -20.19
N GLY A 490 0.10 -13.80 -19.43
CA GLY A 490 -0.03 -14.88 -18.46
C GLY A 490 -1.38 -14.93 -17.77
N GLU A 491 -1.45 -15.74 -16.74
CA GLU A 491 -2.62 -15.87 -15.89
C GLU A 491 -2.20 -15.64 -14.44
N LYS A 492 -3.00 -14.86 -13.71
CA LYS A 492 -2.87 -14.74 -12.25
C LYS A 492 -3.97 -15.52 -11.56
N GLY A 493 -3.65 -16.04 -10.39
CA GLY A 493 -4.61 -16.57 -9.43
C GLY A 493 -4.32 -16.01 -8.04
N GLN A 494 -5.34 -15.56 -7.34
CA GLN A 494 -5.25 -15.22 -5.93
C GLN A 494 -6.53 -15.61 -5.20
N ARG A 495 -6.48 -15.67 -3.87
CA ARG A 495 -7.67 -15.93 -3.04
C ARG A 495 -8.07 -14.68 -2.30
N GLY A 496 -9.32 -14.23 -2.49
CA GLY A 496 -9.95 -13.18 -1.67
C GLY A 496 -10.55 -13.75 -0.39
N SER A 497 -10.77 -12.90 0.62
CA SER A 497 -11.39 -13.29 1.89
C SER A 497 -12.70 -12.55 2.13
N THR A 498 -13.81 -13.30 2.12
CA THR A 498 -15.13 -12.90 2.65
C THR A 498 -15.72 -14.12 3.36
N SER A 499 -15.28 -14.40 4.58
CA SER A 499 -15.63 -15.61 5.41
C SER A 499 -15.29 -16.99 4.80
N THR A 500 -15.09 -17.07 3.48
CA THR A 500 -14.59 -18.23 2.73
C THR A 500 -13.57 -17.76 1.68
N TYR A 501 -12.63 -18.62 1.30
CA TYR A 501 -11.62 -18.30 0.29
C TYR A 501 -12.22 -18.33 -1.12
N GLN A 502 -12.45 -17.16 -1.73
CA GLN A 502 -12.93 -17.08 -3.11
C GLN A 502 -11.75 -17.11 -4.08
N LYS A 503 -11.81 -18.02 -5.08
CA LYS A 503 -10.81 -18.06 -6.16
C LYS A 503 -11.02 -16.85 -7.07
N MET A 504 -10.02 -15.98 -7.14
CA MET A 504 -9.97 -14.83 -8.03
C MET A 504 -8.86 -15.07 -9.06
N SER A 505 -9.23 -15.45 -10.27
CA SER A 505 -8.31 -15.57 -11.41
C SER A 505 -8.53 -14.46 -12.42
N GLY A 506 -7.55 -14.24 -13.29
CA GLY A 506 -7.71 -13.36 -14.45
C GLY A 506 -6.51 -13.44 -15.37
N ARG A 507 -6.74 -13.23 -16.66
CA ARG A 507 -5.67 -13.07 -17.63
C ARG A 507 -4.97 -11.74 -17.40
N ILE A 508 -3.65 -11.75 -17.56
CA ILE A 508 -2.82 -10.57 -17.41
C ILE A 508 -1.96 -10.40 -18.66
N SER A 509 -1.92 -9.17 -19.16
CA SER A 509 -1.22 -8.78 -20.37
C SER A 509 -0.46 -7.49 -20.14
N ARG A 510 0.49 -7.18 -21.03
CA ARG A 510 1.28 -5.95 -20.95
C ARG A 510 0.40 -4.71 -20.74
N GLY A 511 0.71 -3.94 -19.71
CA GLY A 511 0.00 -2.71 -19.34
C GLY A 511 -1.09 -2.92 -18.28
N ASP A 512 -1.45 -4.16 -17.97
CA ASP A 512 -2.39 -4.46 -16.89
C ASP A 512 -1.75 -4.24 -15.52
N VAL A 513 -2.56 -3.80 -14.57
CA VAL A 513 -2.19 -3.65 -13.16
C VAL A 513 -3.03 -4.60 -12.31
N TYR A 514 -2.41 -5.31 -11.40
CA TYR A 514 -3.13 -6.12 -10.42
C TYR A 514 -2.65 -5.85 -8.99
N VAL A 515 -3.56 -6.01 -8.04
CA VAL A 515 -3.30 -5.79 -6.62
C VAL A 515 -3.38 -7.13 -5.89
N THR A 516 -2.39 -7.40 -5.04
CA THR A 516 -2.41 -8.53 -4.10
C THR A 516 -2.29 -7.98 -2.69
N PRO A 517 -3.41 -7.96 -1.92
CA PRO A 517 -3.38 -7.49 -0.55
C PRO A 517 -2.48 -8.34 0.36
N ALA A 518 -2.07 -7.76 1.48
CA ALA A 518 -1.36 -8.50 2.52
C ALA A 518 -2.15 -9.74 2.97
N GLY A 519 -1.43 -10.81 3.31
CA GLY A 519 -1.98 -12.11 3.73
C GLY A 519 -2.60 -12.95 2.60
N HIS A 520 -2.80 -12.40 1.39
CA HIS A 520 -3.49 -13.12 0.31
C HIS A 520 -2.50 -14.01 -0.46
N PRO A 521 -2.71 -15.35 -0.51
CA PRO A 521 -1.94 -16.22 -1.38
C PRO A 521 -2.19 -15.88 -2.84
N PHE A 522 -1.11 -15.83 -3.62
CA PHE A 522 -1.21 -15.61 -5.06
C PHE A 522 -0.18 -16.44 -5.83
N VAL A 523 -0.44 -16.60 -7.13
CA VAL A 523 0.38 -17.29 -8.13
C VAL A 523 0.28 -16.54 -9.45
N ALA A 524 1.34 -16.56 -10.25
CA ALA A 524 1.28 -16.10 -11.64
C ALA A 524 2.01 -17.08 -12.57
N VAL A 525 1.41 -17.33 -13.73
CA VAL A 525 1.88 -18.29 -14.73
C VAL A 525 2.11 -17.54 -16.03
N ALA A 526 3.30 -17.67 -16.62
CA ALA A 526 3.59 -17.11 -17.94
C ALA A 526 2.91 -17.92 -19.04
N SER A 527 2.51 -17.25 -20.13
CA SER A 527 2.06 -17.95 -21.34
C SER A 527 3.18 -18.82 -21.92
N ASN A 528 2.83 -19.73 -22.83
CA ASN A 528 3.84 -20.60 -23.46
C ASN A 528 4.68 -19.89 -24.53
N ASP A 529 4.27 -18.69 -24.94
CA ASP A 529 4.81 -18.03 -26.12
C ASP A 529 5.95 -17.07 -25.75
N GLU A 530 5.86 -16.44 -24.58
CA GLU A 530 6.79 -15.39 -24.15
C GLU A 530 6.97 -15.35 -22.63
N ASN A 531 8.06 -14.72 -22.20
CA ASN A 531 8.30 -14.49 -20.78
C ASN A 531 7.33 -13.42 -20.25
N LEU A 532 6.87 -13.61 -19.01
CA LEU A 532 6.07 -12.63 -18.30
C LEU A 532 6.98 -11.79 -17.39
N GLU A 533 7.00 -10.48 -17.61
CA GLU A 533 7.80 -9.53 -16.84
C GLU A 533 6.88 -8.58 -16.08
N VAL A 534 7.12 -8.41 -14.78
CA VAL A 534 6.25 -7.65 -13.88
C VAL A 534 7.09 -6.80 -12.94
N VAL A 535 6.78 -5.51 -12.86
CA VAL A 535 7.28 -4.61 -11.80
C VAL A 535 6.25 -4.51 -10.69
N MET A 536 6.69 -4.51 -9.44
CA MET A 536 5.84 -4.58 -8.26
C MET A 536 6.26 -3.51 -7.25
N PHE A 537 5.32 -2.61 -6.94
CA PHE A 537 5.42 -1.69 -5.83
C PHE A 537 4.79 -2.35 -4.60
N GLU A 538 5.60 -2.64 -3.61
CA GLU A 538 5.20 -3.30 -2.36
C GLU A 538 5.11 -2.21 -1.28
N ILE A 539 3.90 -1.76 -0.95
CA ILE A 539 3.64 -0.74 0.08
C ILE A 539 3.56 -1.39 1.46
N ASN A 540 3.75 -0.62 2.54
CA ASN A 540 3.85 -1.15 3.91
C ASN A 540 4.95 -2.22 4.00
N ALA A 541 6.12 -1.93 3.43
CA ALA A 541 7.19 -2.90 3.23
C ALA A 541 8.00 -3.17 4.49
N ARG A 542 8.01 -2.26 5.48
CA ARG A 542 8.70 -2.45 6.75
C ARG A 542 8.25 -3.74 7.43
N TYR A 543 9.24 -4.56 7.79
CA TYR A 543 9.05 -5.87 8.43
C TYR A 543 8.18 -6.85 7.63
N ASN A 544 8.04 -6.65 6.31
CA ASN A 544 7.30 -7.58 5.47
C ASN A 544 8.13 -8.84 5.18
N HIS A 545 7.56 -10.00 5.49
CA HIS A 545 8.07 -11.31 5.12
C HIS A 545 7.26 -11.96 4.00
N ARG A 546 7.97 -12.71 3.14
CA ARG A 546 7.39 -13.53 2.08
C ARG A 546 7.35 -14.99 2.50
N TYR A 547 6.15 -15.56 2.62
CA TYR A 547 5.97 -16.96 2.98
C TYR A 547 5.63 -17.81 1.74
N GLN A 548 6.60 -18.62 1.31
CA GLN A 548 6.38 -19.57 0.20
C GLN A 548 5.50 -20.74 0.69
N LEU A 549 4.51 -21.11 -0.11
CA LEU A 549 3.56 -22.18 0.19
C LEU A 549 3.88 -23.48 -0.56
N ALA A 550 4.95 -23.49 -1.36
CA ALA A 550 5.43 -24.63 -2.12
C ALA A 550 6.95 -24.57 -2.31
N GLY A 551 7.51 -25.71 -2.70
CA GLY A 551 8.93 -25.88 -3.01
C GLY A 551 9.86 -25.97 -1.80
N LYS A 552 11.15 -25.75 -2.06
CA LYS A 552 12.23 -25.94 -1.07
C LYS A 552 11.97 -25.16 0.22
N ASN A 553 11.50 -23.92 0.08
CA ASN A 553 11.27 -22.97 1.18
C ASN A 553 9.81 -22.93 1.66
N ASN A 554 9.03 -23.99 1.41
CA ASN A 554 7.65 -24.07 1.87
C ASN A 554 7.56 -23.98 3.40
N ILE A 555 6.82 -23.00 3.92
CA ILE A 555 6.66 -22.75 5.36
C ILE A 555 6.06 -23.96 6.10
N LEU A 556 5.22 -24.75 5.45
CA LEU A 556 4.57 -25.94 6.03
C LEU A 556 5.56 -27.06 6.38
N LYS A 557 6.79 -27.02 5.83
CA LYS A 557 7.84 -27.97 6.19
C LYS A 557 8.33 -27.80 7.63
N GLN A 558 8.17 -26.60 8.19
CA GLN A 558 8.62 -26.26 9.55
C GLN A 558 7.69 -26.75 10.65
N LEU A 559 6.48 -27.21 10.31
CA LEU A 559 5.56 -27.81 11.28
C LEU A 559 6.14 -29.08 11.90
N GLU A 560 5.89 -29.29 13.19
CA GLU A 560 6.22 -30.57 13.84
C GLU A 560 5.47 -31.72 13.16
N LYS A 561 6.00 -32.93 13.32
CA LYS A 561 5.45 -34.14 12.72
C LYS A 561 3.98 -34.32 13.11
N GLU A 562 3.67 -34.18 14.38
CA GLU A 562 2.34 -34.33 14.96
C GLU A 562 1.38 -33.25 14.44
N ALA A 563 1.87 -32.00 14.32
CA ALA A 563 1.09 -30.90 13.76
C ALA A 563 0.73 -31.14 12.28
N LYS A 564 1.67 -31.67 11.48
CA LYS A 564 1.39 -32.07 10.09
C LYS A 564 0.30 -33.14 10.03
N GLU A 565 0.40 -34.18 10.86
CA GLU A 565 -0.56 -35.29 10.88
C GLU A 565 -1.97 -34.81 11.25
N LEU A 566 -2.10 -34.02 12.30
CA LEU A 566 -3.38 -33.46 12.74
C LEU A 566 -3.95 -32.47 11.71
N SER A 567 -3.10 -31.63 11.11
CA SER A 567 -3.56 -30.58 10.18
C SER A 567 -4.07 -31.14 8.85
N PHE A 568 -3.44 -32.19 8.33
CA PHE A 568 -3.79 -32.79 7.04
C PHE A 568 -4.59 -34.07 7.14
N ASN A 569 -4.73 -34.64 8.36
CA ASN A 569 -5.39 -35.92 8.62
C ASN A 569 -4.81 -37.07 7.76
N VAL A 570 -3.49 -37.07 7.57
CA VAL A 570 -2.74 -38.12 6.86
C VAL A 570 -1.40 -38.34 7.58
N PRO A 571 -0.77 -39.53 7.49
CA PRO A 571 0.48 -39.80 8.20
C PRO A 571 1.57 -38.76 7.88
N ALA A 572 2.23 -38.23 8.91
CA ALA A 572 3.21 -37.16 8.72
C ALA A 572 4.32 -37.48 7.70
N LYS A 573 4.76 -38.74 7.64
CA LYS A 573 5.75 -39.21 6.65
C LYS A 573 5.28 -38.99 5.21
N GLN A 574 3.98 -39.19 4.95
CA GLN A 574 3.38 -38.94 3.63
C GLN A 574 3.30 -37.43 3.34
N VAL A 575 2.95 -36.60 4.32
CA VAL A 575 2.99 -35.14 4.19
C VAL A 575 4.40 -34.68 3.83
N GLU A 576 5.41 -35.16 4.57
CA GLU A 576 6.80 -34.80 4.36
C GLU A 576 7.32 -35.25 2.99
N GLU A 577 6.95 -36.45 2.53
CA GLU A 577 7.28 -36.90 1.18
C GLU A 577 6.71 -35.93 0.14
N ILE A 578 5.43 -35.58 0.23
CA ILE A 578 4.74 -34.68 -0.73
C ILE A 578 5.36 -33.28 -0.72
N LEU A 579 5.51 -32.66 0.46
CA LEU A 579 6.05 -31.31 0.59
C LEU A 579 7.51 -31.24 0.09
N ASN A 580 8.25 -32.35 0.13
CA ASN A 580 9.62 -32.43 -0.35
C ASN A 580 9.76 -32.84 -1.83
N LYS A 581 8.69 -33.13 -2.58
CA LYS A 581 8.83 -33.47 -4.02
C LYS A 581 9.34 -32.29 -4.87
N GLN A 582 8.89 -31.07 -4.58
CA GLN A 582 9.33 -29.88 -5.31
C GLN A 582 10.62 -29.31 -4.70
N GLN A 583 11.73 -29.44 -5.42
CA GLN A 583 13.07 -29.01 -4.99
C GLN A 583 13.46 -27.60 -5.45
N GLY A 584 12.70 -27.01 -6.40
CA GLY A 584 12.87 -25.62 -6.80
C GLY A 584 12.54 -24.62 -5.69
N SER A 585 12.92 -23.36 -5.88
CA SER A 585 12.55 -22.24 -4.99
C SER A 585 11.92 -21.14 -5.82
N LEU A 586 10.79 -20.62 -5.33
CA LEU A 586 9.97 -19.53 -5.88
C LEU A 586 9.43 -19.72 -7.31
N PHE A 587 10.26 -20.12 -8.28
CA PHE A 587 9.88 -20.36 -9.67
C PHE A 587 9.95 -21.85 -10.02
N TYR A 588 8.97 -22.31 -10.79
CA TYR A 588 8.72 -23.72 -11.10
C TYR A 588 8.27 -23.88 -12.57
N PRO A 589 8.33 -25.08 -13.16
CA PRO A 589 7.64 -25.33 -14.41
C PRO A 589 6.14 -25.06 -14.22
N GLY A 590 5.50 -24.43 -15.21
CA GLY A 590 4.06 -24.19 -15.18
C GLY A 590 3.27 -25.47 -15.46
N PRO A 591 1.94 -25.44 -15.30
CA PRO A 591 1.10 -26.63 -15.36
C PRO A 591 1.25 -27.46 -16.66
N LYS A 592 1.34 -26.78 -17.81
CA LYS A 592 1.49 -27.46 -19.12
C LYS A 592 2.86 -28.11 -19.29
N GLN A 593 3.94 -27.45 -18.85
CA GLN A 593 5.29 -28.01 -18.92
C GLN A 593 5.46 -29.21 -17.99
N GLN A 594 4.84 -29.16 -16.80
CA GLN A 594 4.90 -30.25 -15.85
C GLN A 594 4.20 -31.52 -16.36
N GLN A 595 3.07 -31.38 -17.05
CA GLN A 595 2.38 -32.51 -17.70
C GLN A 595 3.24 -33.16 -18.79
N GLN A 596 3.95 -32.38 -19.58
CA GLN A 596 4.87 -32.89 -20.61
C GLN A 596 6.06 -33.64 -19.99
N GLN A 597 6.62 -33.13 -18.89
CA GLN A 597 7.73 -33.77 -18.19
C GLN A 597 7.32 -35.08 -17.50
N GLN A 598 6.08 -35.18 -17.01
CA GLN A 598 5.55 -36.40 -16.41
C GLN A 598 5.09 -37.43 -17.46
N GLY A 599 4.58 -36.98 -18.61
CA GLY A 599 4.17 -37.86 -19.72
C GLY A 599 5.35 -38.47 -20.49
N GLY A 600 6.47 -37.75 -20.61
CA GLY A 600 7.66 -38.24 -21.33
C GLY A 600 8.45 -39.36 -20.64
N HIS A 601 8.09 -39.75 -19.40
CA HIS A 601 8.68 -40.87 -18.69
C HIS A 601 7.85 -42.17 -18.75
N ALA A 602 6.67 -42.15 -19.38
CA ALA A 602 5.84 -43.34 -19.53
C ALA A 602 6.17 -44.19 -20.78
N ASP A 603 6.96 -43.66 -21.71
CA ASP A 603 7.31 -44.30 -23.00
C ASP A 603 8.83 -44.59 -23.15
N ALA A 604 9.58 -44.71 -22.05
CA ALA A 604 11.01 -45.02 -22.06
C ALA A 604 11.33 -46.40 -21.49
#